data_AF-A0A933B743-F1
#
_entry.id   AF-A0A933B743-F1
#
_cell.length_a   1.000
_cell.length_b   1.000
_cell.length_c   1.000
_cell.angle_alpha   90.00
_cell.angle_beta   90.00
_cell.angle_gamma   90.00
#
_symmetry.space_group_name_H-M   'P 1'
#
loop_
_entity.id
_entity.type
_entity.pdbx_description
1 polymer ?
#
loop_
_entity_poly.entity_id
_entity_poly.type
_entity_poly.pdbx_seq_one_letter_code
_entity_poly.pdbx_strand_id
1 'polypeptide(L)'
;MTTKRSLAIIGALWLVILGVLIVSKEFTLRTGQEIVLATVPVDPRDLFRGDYVTLRYQISSLDLTRLPSDRSTFTAGETVYVSLASDGSHHVATRLDSRPPHGSLFLRGTAGEATGRDVSVLYGIESYFVPEGKGRELESARGHGLDVRVAVDRFGRGVIQSVAVNPQQPPASWRGETEESQAFVESPALGGRVPLSPEHAASPEQALPSMPLPQRTALSPQPMAQPVLLIDDFEDGAIAPQWQLLRMQFEERDGGLFVVSAPRPGFEYGHDGHGRSAAIMTHIGDPAWTDYRIDLDVFAGGPGALNPHGIDDCVRGGFTVYFRTQDYQQSWNEPGRTSYAFGVNHIPDHCEGQNAPEWSLGKARGWYIAQASGWGPQQGVAKTLVTGQGNPWKDDDVNHVRIDVVDNRISISVNGAPDLAYIDEGSEDDPPLLFGGMGVVWEWDNTGWVDNVVVTRLQ
;
A
#
# COMPACT_ATOMS: atom_id res chain seq x y z
N MET A 1 43.60 34.38 -27.59
CA MET A 1 42.48 35.21 -27.05
C MET A 1 42.44 34.99 -25.54
N THR A 2 42.46 36.06 -24.75
CA THR A 2 42.67 36.01 -23.29
C THR A 2 41.46 35.37 -22.59
N THR A 3 41.71 34.48 -21.62
CA THR A 3 40.71 33.71 -20.85
C THR A 3 39.53 34.52 -20.33
N LYS A 4 39.72 35.82 -20.04
CA LYS A 4 38.66 36.76 -19.65
C LYS A 4 37.61 37.00 -20.74
N ARG A 5 38.02 37.07 -22.01
CA ARG A 5 37.09 37.22 -23.15
C ARG A 5 36.27 35.96 -23.37
N SER A 6 36.89 34.78 -23.21
CA SER A 6 36.19 33.50 -23.31
C SER A 6 35.13 33.34 -22.21
N LEU A 7 35.43 33.71 -20.97
CA LEU A 7 34.46 33.69 -19.86
C LEU A 7 33.29 34.66 -20.09
N ALA A 8 33.56 35.85 -20.61
CA ALA A 8 32.50 36.81 -20.95
C ALA A 8 31.58 36.30 -22.07
N ILE A 9 32.14 35.64 -23.09
CA ILE A 9 31.37 35.03 -24.18
C ILE A 9 30.50 33.88 -23.65
N ILE A 10 31.04 33.04 -22.77
CA ILE A 10 30.28 31.95 -22.14
C ILE A 10 29.14 32.52 -21.29
N GLY A 11 29.41 33.55 -20.48
CA GLY A 11 28.37 34.22 -19.69
C GLY A 11 27.26 34.84 -20.55
N ALA A 12 27.63 35.53 -21.64
CA ALA A 12 26.67 36.09 -22.58
C ALA A 12 25.84 35.01 -23.28
N LEU A 13 26.45 33.89 -23.66
CA LEU A 13 25.76 32.73 -24.23
C LEU A 13 24.70 32.18 -23.26
N TRP A 14 25.05 32.00 -21.99
CA TRP A 14 24.10 31.54 -20.97
C TRP A 14 22.93 32.51 -20.76
N LEU A 15 23.18 33.82 -20.76
CA LEU A 15 22.12 34.83 -20.67
C LEU A 15 21.16 34.79 -21.87
N VAL A 16 21.69 34.59 -23.08
CA VAL A 16 20.86 34.45 -24.28
C VAL A 16 20.00 33.18 -24.21
N ILE A 17 20.58 32.05 -23.79
CA ILE A 17 19.84 30.79 -23.64
C ILE A 17 18.69 30.96 -22.63
N LEU A 18 18.96 31.55 -21.46
CA LEU A 18 17.94 31.83 -20.44
C LEU A 18 16.85 32.78 -20.97
N GLY A 19 17.25 33.84 -21.68
CA GLY A 19 16.30 34.79 -22.27
C GLY A 19 15.37 34.12 -23.29
N VAL A 20 15.90 33.25 -24.15
CA VAL A 20 15.09 32.48 -25.12
C VAL A 20 14.10 31.55 -24.42
N LEU A 21 14.51 30.89 -23.34
CA LEU A 21 13.61 30.02 -22.57
C LEU A 21 12.44 30.80 -21.96
N ILE A 22 12.70 31.96 -21.35
CA ILE A 22 11.68 32.80 -20.73
C ILE A 22 10.69 33.31 -21.78
N VAL A 23 11.19 33.89 -22.87
CA VAL A 23 10.34 34.45 -23.94
C VAL A 23 9.48 33.36 -24.59
N SER A 24 10.02 32.15 -24.77
CA SER A 24 9.26 31.04 -25.35
C SER A 24 8.06 30.63 -24.50
N LYS A 25 8.24 30.52 -23.16
CA LYS A 25 7.15 30.16 -22.24
C LYS A 25 6.10 31.27 -22.14
N GLU A 26 6.54 32.53 -22.07
CA GLU A 26 5.64 33.68 -22.04
C GLU A 26 4.81 33.80 -23.33
N PHE A 27 5.42 33.50 -24.48
CA PHE A 27 4.70 33.48 -25.75
C PHE A 27 3.60 32.41 -25.76
N THR A 28 3.89 31.20 -25.28
CA THR A 28 2.89 30.12 -25.14
C THR A 28 1.74 30.50 -24.20
N LEU A 29 2.03 31.14 -23.08
CA LEU A 29 1.00 31.62 -22.15
C LEU A 29 0.04 32.64 -22.76
N ARG A 30 0.54 33.50 -23.66
CA ARG A 30 -0.26 34.57 -24.30
C ARG A 30 -0.97 34.15 -25.59
N THR A 31 -0.42 33.19 -26.32
CA THR A 31 -0.91 32.84 -27.68
C THR A 31 -1.38 31.40 -27.80
N GLY A 32 -1.18 30.58 -26.76
CA GLY A 32 -1.65 29.21 -26.72
C GLY A 32 -3.16 29.11 -26.60
N GLN A 33 -3.71 28.01 -27.10
CA GLN A 33 -5.10 27.65 -26.92
C GLN A 33 -5.31 27.09 -25.51
N GLU A 34 -6.27 27.64 -24.77
CA GLU A 34 -6.62 27.15 -23.42
C GLU A 34 -7.37 25.82 -23.51
N ILE A 35 -6.95 24.86 -22.68
CA ILE A 35 -7.59 23.57 -22.47
C ILE A 35 -7.72 23.29 -20.97
N VAL A 36 -8.70 22.49 -20.59
CA VAL A 36 -8.88 21.99 -19.22
C VAL A 36 -8.62 20.48 -19.19
N LEU A 37 -7.71 20.05 -18.32
CA LEU A 37 -7.37 18.64 -18.12
C LEU A 37 -7.80 18.19 -16.72
N ALA A 38 -8.47 17.04 -16.66
CA ALA A 38 -8.78 16.37 -15.39
C ALA A 38 -7.54 15.60 -14.91
N THR A 39 -7.20 15.77 -13.63
CA THR A 39 -6.21 14.92 -12.98
C THR A 39 -6.85 13.66 -12.42
N VAL A 40 -6.14 12.54 -12.50
CA VAL A 40 -6.47 11.38 -11.69
C VAL A 40 -5.96 11.60 -10.26
N PRO A 41 -6.66 11.09 -9.23
CA PRO A 41 -6.17 11.17 -7.86
C PRO A 41 -4.76 10.58 -7.77
N VAL A 42 -3.82 11.42 -7.37
CA VAL A 42 -2.52 11.02 -6.85
C VAL A 42 -2.66 11.10 -5.33
N ASP A 43 -1.88 10.33 -4.57
CA ASP A 43 -1.95 10.37 -3.10
C ASP A 43 -2.03 11.83 -2.61
N PRO A 44 -2.99 12.18 -1.73
CA PRO A 44 -3.14 13.55 -1.24
C PRO A 44 -1.87 14.16 -0.61
N ARG A 45 -0.89 13.32 -0.22
CA ARG A 45 0.45 13.72 0.26
C ARG A 45 1.47 13.87 -0.87
N ASP A 46 1.33 13.13 -1.97
CA ASP A 46 2.15 13.30 -3.19
C ASP A 46 1.73 14.50 -4.03
N LEU A 47 0.48 14.96 -3.87
CA LEU A 47 -0.01 16.20 -4.46
C LEU A 47 0.74 17.43 -3.93
N PHE A 48 1.48 17.40 -2.82
CA PHE A 48 2.19 18.60 -2.33
C PHE A 48 3.59 18.23 -1.84
N ARG A 49 4.63 18.69 -2.54
CA ARG A 49 6.04 18.51 -2.17
C ARG A 49 6.69 19.88 -1.91
N GLY A 50 6.37 20.49 -0.76
CA GLY A 50 6.77 21.88 -0.49
C GLY A 50 5.92 22.86 -1.29
N ASP A 51 6.54 23.76 -2.07
CA ASP A 51 5.84 24.79 -2.85
C ASP A 51 5.29 24.31 -4.21
N TYR A 52 5.30 23.01 -4.50
CA TYR A 52 4.77 22.49 -5.78
C TYR A 52 3.91 21.25 -5.62
N VAL A 53 3.01 21.06 -6.60
CA VAL A 53 2.05 19.97 -6.70
C VAL A 53 2.43 19.03 -7.83
N THR A 54 2.45 17.72 -7.55
CA THR A 54 2.58 16.71 -8.60
C THR A 54 1.22 16.40 -9.21
N LEU A 55 1.11 16.52 -10.53
CA LEU A 55 -0.12 16.34 -11.30
C LEU A 55 0.01 15.10 -12.18
N ARG A 56 -1.00 14.23 -12.17
CA ARG A 56 -1.13 13.11 -13.11
C ARG A 56 -2.46 13.26 -13.84
N TYR A 57 -2.43 13.23 -15.16
CA TYR A 57 -3.62 13.49 -15.99
C TYR A 57 -4.32 12.19 -16.36
N GLN A 58 -5.63 12.24 -16.54
CA GLN A 58 -6.38 11.09 -17.08
C GLN A 58 -5.88 10.70 -18.47
N ILE A 59 -5.45 11.68 -19.26
CA ILE A 59 -4.86 11.46 -20.59
C ILE A 59 -3.44 10.87 -20.56
N SER A 60 -2.81 10.75 -19.38
CA SER A 60 -1.45 10.19 -19.26
C SER A 60 -1.40 8.66 -19.36
N SER A 61 -2.53 7.95 -19.30
CA SER A 61 -2.60 6.49 -19.47
C SER A 61 -3.52 6.17 -20.64
N LEU A 62 -2.93 5.71 -21.75
CA LEU A 62 -3.64 5.50 -23.01
C LEU A 62 -3.66 4.02 -23.37
N ASP A 63 -4.86 3.43 -23.39
CA ASP A 63 -5.10 2.07 -23.86
C ASP A 63 -5.26 2.05 -25.39
N LEU A 64 -4.25 1.52 -26.09
CA LEU A 64 -4.25 1.41 -27.56
C LEU A 64 -5.26 0.41 -28.12
N THR A 65 -5.95 -0.38 -27.29
CA THR A 65 -7.08 -1.21 -27.76
C THR A 65 -8.32 -0.36 -28.05
N ARG A 66 -8.50 0.75 -27.33
CA ARG A 66 -9.68 1.62 -27.38
C ARG A 66 -9.40 2.97 -28.02
N LEU A 67 -8.15 3.42 -27.97
CA LEU A 67 -7.72 4.69 -28.53
C LEU A 67 -7.09 4.48 -29.91
N PRO A 68 -7.61 5.10 -30.97
CA PRO A 68 -6.98 5.07 -32.28
C PRO A 68 -5.53 5.59 -32.24
N SER A 69 -4.65 4.93 -32.98
CA SER A 69 -3.26 5.36 -33.14
C SER A 69 -2.74 5.15 -34.57
N ASP A 70 -1.61 5.74 -34.92
CA ASP A 70 -0.92 5.48 -36.19
C ASP A 70 -0.06 4.20 -36.16
N ARG A 71 0.22 3.67 -34.96
CA ARG A 71 1.04 2.49 -34.71
C ARG A 71 0.55 1.71 -33.50
N SER A 72 0.82 0.41 -33.49
CA SER A 72 0.39 -0.51 -32.41
C SER A 72 1.31 -0.54 -31.20
N THR A 73 2.51 0.02 -31.28
CA THR A 73 3.50 0.02 -30.21
C THR A 73 4.30 1.33 -30.21
N PHE A 74 4.71 1.74 -29.01
CA PHE A 74 5.52 2.93 -28.76
C PHE A 74 6.71 2.56 -27.86
N THR A 75 7.86 3.19 -28.07
CA THR A 75 9.10 2.95 -27.30
C THR A 75 9.25 3.98 -26.20
N ALA A 76 9.63 3.53 -25.00
CA ALA A 76 9.90 4.43 -23.88
C ALA A 76 10.95 5.49 -24.26
N GLY A 77 10.68 6.74 -23.89
CA GLY A 77 11.49 7.91 -24.21
C GLY A 77 11.19 8.57 -25.55
N GLU A 78 10.35 7.99 -26.41
CA GLU A 78 10.04 8.59 -27.71
C GLU A 78 9.04 9.75 -27.62
N THR A 79 9.10 10.70 -28.57
CA THR A 79 8.15 11.82 -28.64
C THR A 79 6.85 11.36 -29.29
N VAL A 80 5.73 11.64 -28.63
CA VAL A 80 4.38 11.30 -29.10
C VAL A 80 3.46 12.52 -29.06
N TYR A 81 2.35 12.44 -29.80
CA TYR A 81 1.37 13.51 -29.94
C TYR A 81 -0.03 12.98 -29.64
N VAL A 82 -0.69 13.56 -28.65
CA VAL A 82 -2.02 13.17 -28.20
C VAL A 82 -3.03 14.19 -28.69
N SER A 83 -3.89 13.80 -29.63
CA SER A 83 -4.99 14.64 -30.09
C SER A 83 -6.06 14.74 -29.00
N LEU A 84 -6.61 15.94 -28.82
CA LEU A 84 -7.58 16.24 -27.79
C LEU A 84 -8.90 16.71 -28.40
N ALA A 85 -10.01 16.29 -27.81
CA ALA A 85 -11.33 16.85 -28.05
C ALA A 85 -11.98 17.24 -26.73
N SER A 86 -12.87 18.24 -26.78
CA SER A 86 -13.67 18.60 -25.60
C SER A 86 -14.86 17.65 -25.47
N ASP A 87 -15.13 17.18 -24.24
CA ASP A 87 -16.32 16.41 -23.90
C ASP A 87 -17.44 17.27 -23.29
N GLY A 88 -17.23 18.59 -23.20
CA GLY A 88 -18.13 19.56 -22.59
C GLY A 88 -17.55 20.22 -21.33
N SER A 89 -16.78 19.48 -20.52
CA SER A 89 -16.15 20.01 -19.29
C SER A 89 -14.64 19.92 -19.29
N HIS A 90 -14.08 18.88 -19.91
CA HIS A 90 -12.64 18.61 -19.97
C HIS A 90 -12.21 18.30 -21.41
N HIS A 91 -10.90 18.27 -21.63
CA HIS A 91 -10.31 17.77 -22.85
C HIS A 91 -9.79 16.35 -22.63
N VAL A 92 -10.30 15.42 -23.44
CA VAL A 92 -9.96 14.00 -23.38
C VAL A 92 -9.13 13.58 -24.60
N ALA A 93 -8.31 12.55 -24.42
CA ALA A 93 -7.50 11.98 -25.48
C ALA A 93 -8.40 11.27 -26.49
N THR A 94 -8.24 11.59 -27.77
CA THR A 94 -8.99 10.95 -28.87
C THR A 94 -8.10 10.12 -29.79
N ARG A 95 -6.81 10.43 -29.84
CA ARG A 95 -5.85 9.74 -30.70
C ARG A 95 -4.42 9.91 -30.20
N LEU A 96 -3.60 8.87 -30.37
CA LEU A 96 -2.16 8.92 -30.11
C LEU A 96 -1.38 8.68 -31.40
N ASP A 97 -0.54 9.62 -31.80
CA ASP A 97 0.25 9.52 -33.04
C ASP A 97 1.75 9.78 -32.80
N SER A 98 2.59 9.15 -33.61
CA SER A 98 4.04 9.38 -33.62
C SER A 98 4.47 10.68 -34.32
N ARG A 99 3.54 11.35 -34.99
CA ARG A 99 3.76 12.60 -35.74
C ARG A 99 2.69 13.63 -35.37
N PRO A 100 3.02 14.93 -35.40
CA PRO A 100 2.06 15.97 -35.07
C PRO A 100 0.90 15.97 -36.08
N PRO A 101 -0.36 15.92 -35.60
CA PRO A 101 -1.52 15.92 -36.48
C PRO A 101 -1.75 17.32 -37.07
N HIS A 102 -2.36 17.36 -38.27
CA HIS A 102 -2.67 18.61 -38.96
C HIS A 102 -4.08 19.11 -38.62
N GLY A 103 -4.19 20.32 -38.06
CA GLY A 103 -5.46 21.01 -37.89
C GLY A 103 -6.30 20.58 -36.68
N SER A 104 -5.84 19.63 -35.87
CA SER A 104 -6.45 19.28 -34.58
C SER A 104 -5.64 19.86 -33.41
N LEU A 105 -6.30 20.06 -32.27
CA LEU A 105 -5.63 20.38 -31.01
C LEU A 105 -4.91 19.13 -30.49
N PHE A 106 -3.64 19.26 -30.13
CA PHE A 106 -2.86 18.15 -29.61
C PHE A 106 -1.86 18.60 -28.53
N LEU A 107 -1.52 17.67 -27.63
CA LEU A 107 -0.41 17.81 -26.70
C LEU A 107 0.77 16.93 -27.12
N ARG A 108 1.97 17.51 -27.07
CA ARG A 108 3.23 16.81 -27.25
C ARG A 108 3.65 16.22 -25.92
N GLY A 109 4.03 14.94 -25.91
CA GLY A 109 4.56 14.25 -24.75
C GLY A 109 5.70 13.29 -25.08
N THR A 110 6.16 12.60 -24.05
CA THR A 110 7.16 11.54 -24.10
C THR A 110 6.51 10.25 -23.63
N ALA A 111 6.57 9.20 -24.44
CA ALA A 111 6.07 7.88 -24.06
C ALA A 111 6.93 7.31 -22.93
N GLY A 112 6.28 6.76 -21.91
CA GLY A 112 6.93 5.99 -20.85
C GLY A 112 6.99 4.50 -21.19
N GLU A 113 7.13 3.66 -20.18
CA GLU A 113 7.06 2.20 -20.38
C GLU A 113 5.66 1.81 -20.87
N ALA A 114 5.65 0.83 -21.79
CA ALA A 114 4.44 0.25 -22.34
C ALA A 114 4.26 -1.16 -21.77
N THR A 115 3.15 -1.41 -21.08
CA THR A 115 2.79 -2.72 -20.56
C THR A 115 1.66 -3.26 -21.42
N GLY A 116 1.97 -4.23 -22.29
CA GLY A 116 0.99 -4.74 -23.25
C GLY A 116 0.57 -3.67 -24.27
N ARG A 117 -0.69 -3.19 -24.18
CA ARG A 117 -1.25 -2.13 -25.04
C ARG A 117 -1.47 -0.79 -24.33
N ASP A 118 -1.12 -0.71 -23.04
CA ASP A 118 -1.20 0.53 -22.28
C ASP A 118 0.11 1.31 -22.44
N VAL A 119 -0.02 2.58 -22.84
CA VAL A 119 1.09 3.52 -23.01
C VAL A 119 0.93 4.66 -22.03
N SER A 120 1.94 4.86 -21.19
CA SER A 120 2.04 6.04 -20.34
C SER A 120 2.63 7.22 -21.11
N VAL A 121 2.13 8.44 -20.89
CA VAL A 121 2.62 9.66 -21.57
C VAL A 121 2.85 10.79 -20.57
N LEU A 122 4.06 11.37 -20.61
CA LEU A 122 4.47 12.55 -19.85
C LEU A 122 4.47 13.78 -20.77
N TYR A 123 3.80 14.86 -20.38
CA TYR A 123 3.61 16.10 -21.15
C TYR A 123 4.55 17.24 -20.72
N GLY A 124 5.31 17.06 -19.64
CA GLY A 124 6.19 18.10 -19.09
C GLY A 124 5.45 19.16 -18.29
N ILE A 125 4.22 18.84 -17.87
CA ILE A 125 3.34 19.66 -17.03
C ILE A 125 2.88 18.89 -15.79
N GLU A 126 3.63 17.90 -15.34
CA GLU A 126 3.32 17.04 -14.18
C GLU A 126 3.66 17.73 -12.86
N SER A 127 4.18 18.95 -12.88
CA SER A 127 4.57 19.70 -11.69
C SER A 127 4.09 21.14 -11.79
N TYR A 128 3.35 21.59 -10.78
CA TYR A 128 2.81 22.93 -10.68
C TYR A 128 3.32 23.64 -9.44
N PHE A 129 3.96 24.80 -9.58
CA PHE A 129 4.36 25.60 -8.43
C PHE A 129 3.14 26.35 -7.87
N VAL A 130 2.84 26.11 -6.60
CA VAL A 130 1.72 26.71 -5.89
C VAL A 130 2.08 28.13 -5.47
N PRO A 131 1.35 29.16 -5.95
CA PRO A 131 1.57 30.53 -5.49
C PRO A 131 1.37 30.66 -3.98
N GLU A 132 2.21 31.48 -3.33
CA GLU A 132 2.14 31.73 -1.90
C GLU A 132 0.72 32.17 -1.47
N GLY A 133 0.19 31.52 -0.43
CA GLY A 133 -1.17 31.77 0.07
C GLY A 133 -2.30 30.95 -0.58
N LYS A 134 -2.06 30.25 -1.70
CA LYS A 134 -3.04 29.33 -2.33
C LYS A 134 -2.91 27.86 -1.94
N GLY A 135 -1.89 27.52 -1.13
CA GLY A 135 -1.65 26.15 -0.65
C GLY A 135 -2.85 25.54 0.06
N ARG A 136 -3.46 26.27 1.01
CA ARG A 136 -4.58 25.75 1.82
C ARG A 136 -5.83 25.40 1.02
N GLU A 137 -6.13 26.14 -0.04
CA GLU A 137 -7.29 25.88 -0.90
C GLU A 137 -7.10 24.57 -1.69
N LEU A 138 -5.90 24.36 -2.23
CA LEU A 138 -5.52 23.13 -2.91
C LEU A 138 -5.33 21.96 -1.92
N GLU A 139 -4.83 22.20 -0.70
CA GLU A 139 -4.73 21.21 0.38
C GLU A 139 -6.11 20.72 0.85
N SER A 140 -7.12 21.59 0.84
CA SER A 140 -8.49 21.18 1.17
C SER A 140 -9.13 20.26 0.12
N ALA A 141 -8.55 20.22 -1.09
CA ALA A 141 -8.93 19.31 -2.17
C ALA A 141 -8.26 17.92 -2.07
N ARG A 142 -7.56 17.64 -0.97
CA ARG A 142 -6.87 16.37 -0.73
C ARG A 142 -7.84 15.18 -0.87
N GLY A 143 -7.67 14.39 -1.93
CA GLY A 143 -8.52 13.24 -2.26
C GLY A 143 -9.58 13.51 -3.34
N HIS A 144 -9.67 14.74 -3.85
CA HIS A 144 -10.52 15.12 -4.97
C HIS A 144 -9.70 15.28 -6.26
N GLY A 145 -10.35 15.15 -7.42
CA GLY A 145 -9.74 15.49 -8.71
C GLY A 145 -9.46 17.00 -8.80
N LEU A 146 -8.35 17.37 -9.45
CA LEU A 146 -8.02 18.75 -9.77
C LEU A 146 -8.30 19.01 -11.26
N ASP A 147 -8.81 20.20 -11.55
CA ASP A 147 -8.94 20.71 -12.90
C ASP A 147 -7.74 21.62 -13.19
N VAL A 148 -6.97 21.26 -14.21
CA VAL A 148 -5.75 21.97 -14.60
C VAL A 148 -5.99 22.69 -15.91
N ARG A 149 -5.92 24.02 -15.89
CA ARG A 149 -5.97 24.84 -17.11
C ARG A 149 -4.59 24.96 -17.70
N VAL A 150 -4.47 24.62 -18.98
CA VAL A 150 -3.21 24.58 -19.72
C VAL A 150 -3.34 25.40 -20.99
N ALA A 151 -2.37 26.26 -21.26
CA ALA A 151 -2.20 26.90 -22.56
C ALA A 151 -1.33 26.03 -23.46
N VAL A 152 -1.82 25.69 -24.65
CA VAL A 152 -1.11 24.82 -25.60
C VAL A 152 -0.72 25.60 -26.85
N ASP A 153 0.58 25.63 -27.18
CA ASP A 153 1.04 26.28 -28.41
C ASP A 153 0.81 25.43 -29.67
N ARG A 154 1.05 26.02 -30.85
CA ARG A 154 0.93 25.35 -32.16
C ARG A 154 1.83 24.12 -32.35
N PHE A 155 2.79 23.89 -31.46
CA PHE A 155 3.69 22.73 -31.47
C PHE A 155 3.29 21.68 -30.43
N GLY A 156 2.17 21.87 -29.74
CA GLY A 156 1.64 20.98 -28.72
C GLY A 156 2.33 21.10 -27.36
N ARG A 157 3.12 22.16 -27.11
CA ARG A 157 3.73 22.36 -25.78
C ARG A 157 2.72 23.00 -24.84
N GLY A 158 2.47 22.35 -23.71
CA GLY A 158 1.61 22.85 -22.66
C GLY A 158 2.35 23.72 -21.63
N VAL A 159 1.70 24.75 -21.13
CA VAL A 159 2.09 25.49 -19.93
C VAL A 159 0.89 25.63 -19.02
N ILE A 160 1.02 25.24 -17.75
CA ILE A 160 -0.06 25.35 -16.76
C ILE A 160 -0.32 26.83 -16.46
N GLN A 161 -1.57 27.26 -16.60
CA GLN A 161 -2.03 28.59 -16.23
C GLN A 161 -2.55 28.62 -14.80
N SER A 162 -3.36 27.62 -14.42
CA SER A 162 -3.96 27.53 -13.09
C SER A 162 -4.40 26.11 -12.76
N VAL A 163 -4.43 25.79 -11.46
CA VAL A 163 -5.02 24.56 -10.91
C VAL A 163 -6.19 24.96 -10.03
N ALA A 164 -7.33 24.28 -10.20
CA ALA A 164 -8.53 24.49 -9.40
C ALA A 164 -9.04 23.15 -8.87
N VAL A 165 -9.70 23.21 -7.71
CA VAL A 165 -10.40 22.05 -7.12
C VAL A 165 -11.61 21.74 -7.97
N ASN A 166 -11.82 20.49 -8.36
CA ASN A 166 -13.05 20.09 -9.03
C ASN A 166 -14.14 19.84 -7.98
N PRO A 167 -15.20 20.68 -7.90
CA PRO A 167 -16.24 20.55 -6.89
C PRO A 167 -17.27 19.45 -7.20
N GLN A 168 -17.13 18.72 -8.33
CA GLN A 168 -18.06 17.67 -8.74
C GLN A 168 -17.34 16.34 -9.03
N GLN A 169 -17.03 15.55 -7.99
CA GLN A 169 -17.32 14.09 -7.89
C GLN A 169 -16.48 13.41 -6.79
N PRO A 170 -17.12 12.78 -5.77
CA PRO A 170 -16.55 11.61 -5.12
C PRO A 170 -16.68 10.37 -6.03
N PRO A 171 -15.79 9.35 -5.93
CA PRO A 171 -15.86 8.16 -6.77
C PRO A 171 -17.20 7.43 -6.59
N ALA A 172 -17.74 6.87 -7.68
CA ALA A 172 -19.02 6.17 -7.67
C ALA A 172 -19.05 4.93 -6.74
N SER A 173 -17.89 4.43 -6.31
CA SER A 173 -17.76 3.35 -5.33
C SER A 173 -18.15 3.73 -3.90
N TRP A 174 -18.46 5.01 -3.64
CA TRP A 174 -18.90 5.51 -2.33
C TRP A 174 -20.41 5.77 -2.25
N ARG A 175 -21.19 5.34 -3.25
CA ARG A 175 -22.67 5.32 -3.19
C ARG A 175 -23.17 3.89 -3.10
N GLY A 176 -23.04 3.33 -1.90
CA GLY A 176 -23.72 2.15 -1.41
C GLY A 176 -24.13 2.40 0.04
N GLU A 177 -25.30 3.01 0.18
CA GLU A 177 -26.22 2.98 1.34
C GLU A 177 -25.64 3.11 2.76
N THR A 178 -25.58 4.35 3.24
CA THR A 178 -25.99 4.66 4.62
C THR A 178 -26.77 5.98 4.61
N GLU A 179 -28.09 5.89 4.46
CA GLU A 179 -28.97 6.96 4.95
C GLU A 179 -28.85 7.01 6.47
N GLU A 180 -28.04 7.96 6.93
CA GLU A 180 -28.38 8.88 8.01
C GLU A 180 -29.22 8.30 9.16
N SER A 181 -28.53 7.54 10.01
CA SER A 181 -28.39 7.97 11.40
C SER A 181 -27.85 9.41 11.46
N GLN A 182 -28.71 10.41 11.26
CA GLN A 182 -28.48 11.79 11.69
C GLN A 182 -29.75 12.34 12.33
N ALA A 183 -29.80 12.36 13.66
CA ALA A 183 -30.49 13.41 14.38
C ALA A 183 -30.00 13.45 15.83
N PHE A 184 -29.08 14.38 16.05
CA PHE A 184 -28.67 14.88 17.35
C PHE A 184 -29.88 15.46 18.10
N VAL A 185 -29.83 15.36 19.43
CA VAL A 185 -30.84 15.82 20.38
C VAL A 185 -30.94 17.35 20.37
N GLU A 186 -32.11 17.87 20.01
CA GLU A 186 -32.64 19.13 20.55
C GLU A 186 -34.11 18.95 20.94
N SER A 187 -34.45 19.34 22.17
CA SER A 187 -35.81 19.65 22.65
C SER A 187 -35.66 20.89 23.53
N PRO A 188 -36.60 21.87 23.51
CA PRO A 188 -38.03 21.63 23.74
C PRO A 188 -39.02 22.58 23.01
N ALA A 189 -40.31 22.19 23.01
CA ALA A 189 -41.50 23.02 23.38
C ALA A 189 -42.74 22.87 22.46
N LEU A 190 -43.86 22.59 23.15
CA LEU A 190 -45.26 22.99 22.87
C LEU A 190 -46.04 22.34 21.71
N GLY A 191 -46.97 21.45 22.09
CA GLY A 191 -48.41 21.77 21.92
C GLY A 191 -49.33 20.81 21.14
N GLY A 192 -49.90 19.81 21.85
CA GLY A 192 -51.28 19.25 21.67
C GLY A 192 -51.63 18.51 20.36
N ARG A 193 -52.59 17.58 20.26
CA ARG A 193 -53.55 16.90 21.15
C ARG A 193 -53.95 15.57 20.47
N VAL A 194 -54.30 14.58 21.28
CA VAL A 194 -54.73 13.18 21.00
C VAL A 194 -56.27 13.09 20.88
N PRO A 195 -56.92 12.11 20.18
CA PRO A 195 -57.42 10.83 20.78
C PRO A 195 -57.30 9.57 19.86
N LEU A 196 -56.71 8.44 20.30
CA LEU A 196 -57.25 7.22 20.99
C LEU A 196 -58.24 6.36 20.16
N SER A 197 -57.78 5.22 19.57
CA SER A 197 -57.88 3.80 20.04
C SER A 197 -59.24 3.11 19.74
N PRO A 198 -59.43 1.77 19.82
CA PRO A 198 -58.53 0.61 20.06
C PRO A 198 -58.66 -0.49 18.95
N GLU A 199 -57.75 -1.46 18.78
CA GLU A 199 -57.74 -2.83 19.35
C GLU A 199 -56.55 -3.53 18.66
N HIS A 200 -55.46 -3.96 19.29
CA HIS A 200 -55.37 -5.02 20.27
C HIS A 200 -54.08 -4.82 21.09
N ALA A 201 -54.21 -4.96 22.40
CA ALA A 201 -53.08 -5.10 23.31
C ALA A 201 -52.63 -6.56 23.38
N ALA A 202 -51.32 -6.78 23.30
CA ALA A 202 -50.64 -7.90 23.94
C ALA A 202 -49.24 -7.45 24.38
N SER A 203 -48.86 -7.94 25.55
CA SER A 203 -47.78 -7.54 26.46
C SER A 203 -46.33 -7.79 25.98
N PRO A 204 -45.33 -7.29 26.73
CA PRO A 204 -43.94 -7.17 26.31
C PRO A 204 -43.09 -8.36 26.75
N GLU A 205 -42.28 -8.91 25.83
CA GLU A 205 -41.01 -9.62 26.09
C GLU A 205 -40.51 -10.16 24.75
N GLN A 206 -39.41 -9.61 24.23
CA GLN A 206 -38.40 -10.35 23.47
C GLN A 206 -37.23 -9.41 23.20
N ALA A 207 -36.21 -9.54 24.05
CA ALA A 207 -34.87 -9.06 23.79
C ALA A 207 -34.37 -9.67 22.46
N LEU A 208 -33.70 -8.85 21.65
CA LEU A 208 -32.89 -9.34 20.53
C LEU A 208 -31.83 -10.31 21.07
N PRO A 209 -31.54 -11.42 20.38
CA PRO A 209 -30.61 -12.43 20.89
C PRO A 209 -29.21 -11.82 21.02
N SER A 210 -28.71 -11.76 22.25
CA SER A 210 -27.30 -11.68 22.56
C SER A 210 -26.59 -12.84 21.85
N MET A 211 -25.68 -12.54 20.92
CA MET A 211 -24.78 -13.57 20.41
C MET A 211 -24.00 -14.14 21.61
N PRO A 212 -23.97 -15.47 21.82
CA PRO A 212 -23.20 -16.04 22.90
C PRO A 212 -21.73 -15.78 22.62
N LEU A 213 -21.06 -15.10 23.56
CA LEU A 213 -19.62 -15.16 23.70
C LEU A 213 -19.19 -16.63 23.64
N PRO A 214 -18.16 -17.02 22.87
CA PRO A 214 -17.60 -18.36 22.98
C PRO A 214 -17.19 -18.56 24.43
N GLN A 215 -17.64 -19.67 25.02
CA GLN A 215 -17.24 -20.02 26.38
C GLN A 215 -15.72 -20.22 26.39
N ARG A 216 -15.01 -19.31 27.05
CA ARG A 216 -13.58 -19.41 27.35
C ARG A 216 -13.35 -20.73 28.07
N THR A 217 -12.72 -21.69 27.40
CA THR A 217 -12.13 -22.83 28.09
C THR A 217 -10.89 -22.29 28.77
N ALA A 218 -10.96 -22.07 30.08
CA ALA A 218 -9.80 -21.74 30.88
C ALA A 218 -8.74 -22.83 30.64
N LEU A 219 -7.59 -22.43 30.11
CA LEU A 219 -6.42 -23.29 30.00
C LEU A 219 -6.17 -23.90 31.38
N SER A 220 -6.31 -25.22 31.46
CA SER A 220 -6.00 -25.95 32.69
C SER A 220 -4.52 -25.71 33.03
N PRO A 221 -4.18 -25.40 34.30
CA PRO A 221 -2.78 -25.14 34.66
C PRO A 221 -1.98 -26.43 34.53
N GLN A 222 -1.19 -26.52 33.45
CA GLN A 222 -0.21 -27.58 33.25
C GLN A 222 1.03 -27.30 34.12
N PRO A 223 1.62 -28.31 34.78
CA PRO A 223 2.66 -28.09 35.78
C PRO A 223 4.07 -27.95 35.17
N MET A 224 4.89 -27.15 35.87
CA MET A 224 6.29 -26.74 35.62
C MET A 224 6.46 -25.66 34.55
N ALA A 225 6.30 -24.41 35.00
CA ALA A 225 6.57 -23.20 34.23
C ALA A 225 8.01 -23.21 33.70
N GLN A 226 8.18 -23.67 32.47
CA GLN A 226 9.30 -23.25 31.64
C GLN A 226 9.35 -21.72 31.66
N PRO A 227 10.55 -21.10 31.74
CA PRO A 227 10.61 -19.65 31.84
C PRO A 227 10.01 -19.04 30.57
N VAL A 228 8.93 -18.30 30.77
CA VAL A 228 8.29 -17.51 29.74
C VAL A 228 9.29 -16.43 29.30
N LEU A 229 9.59 -16.37 28.01
CA LEU A 229 10.45 -15.36 27.42
C LEU A 229 9.70 -14.07 27.12
N LEU A 230 8.43 -14.19 26.70
CA LEU A 230 7.55 -13.08 26.35
C LEU A 230 6.09 -13.51 26.56
N ILE A 231 5.28 -12.63 27.14
CA ILE A 231 3.81 -12.68 27.08
C ILE A 231 3.37 -11.28 26.70
N ASP A 232 2.46 -11.18 25.73
CA ASP A 232 1.77 -9.96 25.37
C ASP A 232 0.37 -10.30 24.86
N ASP A 233 -0.65 -9.84 25.58
CA ASP A 233 -2.07 -9.99 25.24
C ASP A 233 -2.66 -8.69 24.66
N PHE A 234 -1.85 -7.62 24.52
CA PHE A 234 -2.28 -6.33 23.97
C PHE A 234 -3.58 -5.78 24.59
N GLU A 235 -3.85 -6.11 25.87
CA GLU A 235 -5.04 -5.64 26.61
C GLU A 235 -4.72 -4.45 27.54
N ASP A 236 -3.45 -4.05 27.69
CA ASP A 236 -3.03 -3.01 28.63
C ASP A 236 -3.10 -1.58 28.06
N GLY A 237 -3.40 -1.45 26.75
CA GLY A 237 -3.58 -0.19 26.05
C GLY A 237 -2.27 0.53 25.73
N ALA A 238 -1.13 -0.15 25.85
CA ALA A 238 0.17 0.38 25.47
C ALA A 238 1.11 -0.71 24.91
N ILE A 239 1.49 -0.54 23.64
CA ILE A 239 2.42 -1.44 22.97
C ILE A 239 3.76 -1.50 23.72
N ALA A 240 4.09 -2.70 24.21
CA ALA A 240 5.27 -2.92 25.01
C ALA A 240 6.56 -2.57 24.22
N PRO A 241 7.56 -1.93 24.86
CA PRO A 241 8.75 -1.42 24.17
C PRO A 241 9.67 -2.52 23.59
N GLN A 242 9.45 -3.79 23.96
CA GLN A 242 10.13 -4.91 23.32
C GLN A 242 9.72 -5.12 21.85
N TRP A 243 8.62 -4.53 21.41
CA TRP A 243 8.15 -4.62 20.03
C TRP A 243 8.71 -3.50 19.17
N GLN A 244 9.34 -3.89 18.08
CA GLN A 244 9.67 -3.02 16.96
C GLN A 244 8.52 -3.07 15.96
N LEU A 245 7.75 -2.00 15.90
CA LEU A 245 6.72 -1.82 14.88
C LEU A 245 7.39 -1.32 13.60
N LEU A 246 7.16 -1.95 12.47
CA LEU A 246 7.84 -1.61 11.23
C LEU A 246 6.81 -1.28 10.15
N ARG A 247 7.12 -0.23 9.39
CA ARG A 247 6.47 0.16 8.13
C ARG A 247 5.06 0.73 8.28
N MET A 248 4.12 -0.04 8.84
CA MET A 248 2.73 0.33 9.03
C MET A 248 2.44 0.76 10.48
N GLN A 249 1.44 1.62 10.66
CA GLN A 249 0.96 2.00 11.99
C GLN A 249 0.22 0.82 12.61
N PHE A 250 0.26 0.78 13.94
CA PHE A 250 -0.46 -0.17 14.74
C PHE A 250 -1.24 0.55 15.81
N GLU A 251 -2.38 -0.02 16.18
CA GLU A 251 -3.26 0.46 17.23
C GLU A 251 -3.70 -0.74 18.06
N GLU A 252 -3.59 -0.62 19.38
CA GLU A 252 -4.24 -1.57 20.28
C GLU A 252 -5.70 -1.19 20.42
N ARG A 253 -6.57 -2.15 20.11
CA ARG A 253 -8.02 -2.02 20.31
C ARG A 253 -8.61 -3.40 20.48
N ASP A 254 -9.74 -3.48 21.18
CA ASP A 254 -10.52 -4.73 21.34
C ASP A 254 -9.70 -5.95 21.82
N GLY A 255 -8.61 -5.73 22.58
CA GLY A 255 -7.73 -6.80 23.07
C GLY A 255 -6.86 -7.43 21.99
N GLY A 256 -6.26 -6.62 21.12
CA GLY A 256 -5.35 -7.08 20.09
C GLY A 256 -4.58 -5.93 19.45
N LEU A 257 -3.48 -6.24 18.77
CA LEU A 257 -2.67 -5.27 18.05
C LEU A 257 -3.06 -5.25 16.56
N PHE A 258 -3.74 -4.19 16.14
CA PHE A 258 -4.28 -4.07 14.79
C PHE A 258 -3.34 -3.30 13.87
N VAL A 259 -3.19 -3.80 12.65
CA VAL A 259 -2.59 -3.04 11.55
C VAL A 259 -3.54 -1.91 11.17
N VAL A 260 -3.06 -0.68 11.31
CA VAL A 260 -3.75 0.50 10.78
C VAL A 260 -3.31 0.70 9.33
N SER A 261 -4.26 0.95 8.43
CA SER A 261 -4.04 1.18 7.00
C SER A 261 -3.37 2.54 6.70
N ALA A 262 -2.34 2.89 7.47
CA ALA A 262 -1.52 4.08 7.33
C ALA A 262 -0.06 3.74 7.66
N PRO A 263 0.93 4.25 6.91
CA PRO A 263 2.35 4.05 7.23
C PRO A 263 2.76 4.79 8.51
N ARG A 264 3.74 4.27 9.25
CA ARG A 264 4.29 4.94 10.44
C ARG A 264 4.85 6.32 10.08
N PRO A 265 4.73 7.33 10.97
CA PRO A 265 5.46 8.58 10.80
C PRO A 265 6.97 8.34 10.63
N GLY A 266 7.58 8.98 9.63
CA GLY A 266 8.99 8.81 9.30
C GLY A 266 9.33 7.57 8.47
N PHE A 267 8.36 6.70 8.17
CA PHE A 267 8.54 5.66 7.17
C PHE A 267 8.13 6.17 5.79
N GLU A 268 9.12 6.48 4.95
CA GLU A 268 8.94 7.25 3.71
C GLU A 268 9.28 6.49 2.41
N TYR A 269 9.70 5.21 2.46
CA TYR A 269 10.22 4.52 1.27
C TYR A 269 9.64 3.12 0.95
N GLY A 270 9.48 2.93 -0.37
CA GLY A 270 9.45 1.71 -1.18
C GLY A 270 8.25 0.75 -1.01
N HIS A 271 8.24 -0.21 -1.93
CA HIS A 271 7.53 -1.47 -1.83
C HIS A 271 8.44 -2.50 -2.51
N ASP A 272 8.50 -3.73 -2.01
CA ASP A 272 8.97 -4.83 -2.85
C ASP A 272 7.78 -5.33 -3.70
N GLY A 273 7.95 -6.46 -4.38
CA GLY A 273 6.84 -7.07 -5.11
C GLY A 273 5.63 -7.47 -4.24
N HIS A 274 5.73 -7.38 -2.92
CA HIS A 274 4.70 -7.65 -1.92
C HIS A 274 4.15 -6.38 -1.24
N GLY A 275 4.40 -5.18 -1.75
CA GLY A 275 3.92 -3.95 -1.10
C GLY A 275 4.85 -3.48 0.02
N ARG A 276 4.30 -2.75 1.00
CA ARG A 276 5.01 -2.34 2.21
C ARG A 276 4.97 -3.46 3.26
N SER A 277 3.83 -4.09 3.45
CA SER A 277 3.57 -5.11 4.49
C SER A 277 3.78 -4.57 5.92
N ALA A 278 2.77 -4.73 6.78
CA ALA A 278 2.91 -4.38 8.19
C ALA A 278 3.80 -5.42 8.88
N ALA A 279 4.65 -5.01 9.82
CA ALA A 279 5.41 -5.96 10.61
C ALA A 279 5.63 -5.55 12.05
N ILE A 280 5.64 -6.54 12.92
CA ILE A 280 6.13 -6.41 14.28
C ILE A 280 7.26 -7.42 14.50
N MET A 281 8.30 -7.01 15.20
CA MET A 281 9.46 -7.84 15.51
C MET A 281 9.87 -7.66 16.97
N THR A 282 10.39 -8.69 17.59
CA THR A 282 10.90 -8.64 18.97
C THR A 282 12.16 -9.48 19.11
N HIS A 283 13.09 -9.03 19.97
CA HIS A 283 14.34 -9.74 20.28
C HIS A 283 15.17 -10.15 19.03
N ILE A 284 15.16 -9.32 17.98
CA ILE A 284 15.98 -9.53 16.79
C ILE A 284 17.45 -9.68 17.20
N GLY A 285 18.09 -10.77 16.77
CA GLY A 285 19.51 -11.01 17.02
C GLY A 285 19.85 -11.40 18.45
N ASP A 286 18.87 -11.62 19.34
CA ASP A 286 19.14 -12.02 20.72
C ASP A 286 19.68 -13.47 20.79
N PRO A 287 20.94 -13.68 21.19
CA PRO A 287 21.53 -15.02 21.29
C PRO A 287 20.95 -15.85 22.45
N ALA A 288 20.21 -15.25 23.38
CA ALA A 288 19.54 -15.96 24.47
C ALA A 288 18.22 -16.61 24.04
N TRP A 289 17.69 -16.22 22.88
CA TRP A 289 16.52 -16.81 22.26
C TRP A 289 16.94 -17.97 21.37
N THR A 290 17.29 -19.09 22.02
CA THR A 290 17.57 -20.35 21.34
C THR A 290 16.28 -21.15 21.23
N ASP A 291 16.04 -22.11 22.11
CA ASP A 291 14.94 -23.06 21.96
C ASP A 291 13.68 -22.52 22.62
N TYR A 292 12.61 -22.42 21.83
CA TYR A 292 11.36 -21.84 22.28
C TYR A 292 10.16 -22.32 21.48
N ARG A 293 9.00 -22.17 22.11
CA ARG A 293 7.68 -22.28 21.54
C ARG A 293 7.10 -20.88 21.37
N ILE A 294 6.54 -20.59 20.21
CA ILE A 294 5.66 -19.45 19.97
C ILE A 294 4.23 -19.99 19.95
N ASP A 295 3.35 -19.39 20.74
CA ASP A 295 1.90 -19.48 20.62
C ASP A 295 1.38 -18.07 20.32
N LEU A 296 0.52 -17.91 19.31
CA LEU A 296 -0.13 -16.63 19.02
C LEU A 296 -1.46 -16.82 18.30
N ASP A 297 -2.30 -15.81 18.41
CA ASP A 297 -3.53 -15.67 17.63
C ASP A 297 -3.27 -14.63 16.54
N VAL A 298 -3.55 -14.98 15.29
CA VAL A 298 -3.36 -14.07 14.16
C VAL A 298 -4.55 -14.11 13.23
N PHE A 299 -4.89 -12.94 12.76
CA PHE A 299 -5.87 -12.73 11.72
C PHE A 299 -5.24 -11.95 10.57
N ALA A 300 -5.53 -12.38 9.34
CA ALA A 300 -5.03 -11.76 8.13
C ALA A 300 -6.16 -11.79 7.10
N GLY A 301 -6.76 -10.63 6.81
CA GLY A 301 -7.98 -10.54 6.01
C GLY A 301 -8.87 -9.37 6.42
N GLY A 302 -10.00 -9.18 5.74
CA GLY A 302 -11.03 -8.19 6.09
C GLY A 302 -11.00 -6.85 5.33
N PRO A 303 -12.12 -6.09 5.35
CA PRO A 303 -12.26 -4.83 4.64
C PRO A 303 -11.35 -3.74 5.23
N GLY A 304 -10.55 -3.09 4.38
CA GLY A 304 -9.64 -2.00 4.78
C GLY A 304 -8.18 -2.18 4.37
N ALA A 305 -7.84 -3.29 3.70
CA ALA A 305 -6.49 -3.57 3.24
C ALA A 305 -5.96 -2.46 2.31
N LEU A 306 -4.88 -1.79 2.75
CA LEU A 306 -4.21 -0.71 2.02
C LEU A 306 -3.71 -1.25 0.67
N ASN A 307 -4.41 -0.99 -0.44
CA ASN A 307 -3.97 -1.45 -1.78
C ASN A 307 -3.56 -0.32 -2.73
N PRO A 308 -2.63 0.57 -2.38
CA PRO A 308 -2.23 1.69 -3.21
C PRO A 308 -1.58 1.23 -4.53
N HIS A 309 -1.13 -0.02 -4.57
CA HIS A 309 -0.44 -0.63 -5.70
C HIS A 309 -1.34 -1.53 -6.54
N GLY A 310 -2.62 -1.68 -6.21
CA GLY A 310 -3.55 -2.51 -6.98
C GLY A 310 -3.12 -3.97 -7.09
N ILE A 311 -2.46 -4.49 -6.05
CA ILE A 311 -2.09 -5.90 -5.95
C ILE A 311 -3.38 -6.73 -6.09
N ASP A 312 -3.31 -7.79 -6.89
CA ASP A 312 -4.44 -8.66 -7.21
C ASP A 312 -4.92 -9.40 -5.94
N ASP A 313 -6.24 -9.57 -5.77
CA ASP A 313 -6.78 -10.21 -4.58
C ASP A 313 -6.44 -11.71 -4.50
N CYS A 314 -6.15 -12.36 -5.64
CA CYS A 314 -5.66 -13.74 -5.69
C CYS A 314 -4.27 -13.96 -5.12
N VAL A 315 -3.53 -12.88 -4.86
CA VAL A 315 -2.21 -12.95 -4.22
C VAL A 315 -2.17 -12.18 -2.90
N ARG A 316 -3.31 -11.64 -2.44
CA ARG A 316 -3.42 -10.87 -1.20
C ARG A 316 -4.16 -11.66 -0.14
N GLY A 317 -3.62 -11.65 1.07
CA GLY A 317 -4.36 -12.11 2.24
C GLY A 317 -3.58 -13.05 3.17
N GLY A 318 -2.25 -13.07 3.08
CA GLY A 318 -1.42 -13.90 3.94
C GLY A 318 -0.91 -13.22 5.20
N PHE A 319 -0.30 -14.04 6.07
CA PHE A 319 0.65 -13.59 7.08
C PHE A 319 1.87 -14.51 7.10
N THR A 320 2.98 -13.97 7.59
CA THR A 320 4.22 -14.73 7.81
C THR A 320 4.63 -14.58 9.27
N VAL A 321 4.87 -15.71 9.94
CA VAL A 321 5.53 -15.74 11.25
C VAL A 321 7.02 -15.96 11.03
N TYR A 322 7.81 -14.97 11.44
CA TYR A 322 9.27 -15.01 11.45
C TYR A 322 9.76 -15.54 12.80
N PHE A 323 10.75 -16.41 12.78
CA PHE A 323 11.39 -16.96 13.98
C PHE A 323 12.86 -17.27 13.73
N ARG A 324 13.64 -17.39 14.82
CA ARG A 324 15.11 -17.35 14.81
C ARG A 324 15.64 -16.16 14.01
N THR A 325 15.00 -15.00 14.21
CA THR A 325 15.29 -13.75 13.48
C THR A 325 16.55 -13.11 14.04
N GLN A 326 17.63 -13.14 13.27
CA GLN A 326 18.96 -12.65 13.67
C GLN A 326 19.19 -11.21 13.23
N ASP A 327 18.65 -10.85 12.06
CA ASP A 327 18.62 -9.49 11.54
C ASP A 327 17.34 -9.29 10.72
N TYR A 328 16.79 -8.08 10.81
CA TYR A 328 15.62 -7.65 10.05
C TYR A 328 15.64 -6.13 9.92
N GLN A 329 15.62 -5.62 8.71
CA GLN A 329 15.61 -4.19 8.46
C GLN A 329 14.20 -3.64 8.23
N GLN A 330 14.01 -2.37 8.54
CA GLN A 330 12.75 -1.68 8.23
C GLN A 330 12.54 -1.56 6.72
N SER A 331 13.62 -1.40 5.95
CA SER A 331 13.62 -1.50 4.48
C SER A 331 13.92 -2.91 4.01
N TRP A 332 13.17 -3.40 3.02
CA TRP A 332 13.61 -4.52 2.19
C TRP A 332 14.81 -4.16 1.30
N ASN A 333 15.17 -2.88 1.15
CA ASN A 333 16.34 -2.46 0.37
C ASN A 333 17.64 -2.40 1.15
N GLU A 334 17.54 -2.49 2.46
CA GLU A 334 18.70 -2.47 3.34
C GLU A 334 19.21 -3.91 3.48
N PRO A 335 20.54 -4.12 3.44
CA PRO A 335 21.09 -5.45 3.63
C PRO A 335 20.70 -6.02 5.00
N GLY A 336 19.91 -7.09 4.99
CA GLY A 336 19.59 -7.81 6.21
C GLY A 336 18.17 -8.35 6.28
N ARG A 337 18.07 -9.66 6.04
CA ARG A 337 17.02 -10.51 6.59
C ARG A 337 17.60 -11.92 6.79
N THR A 338 17.78 -12.30 8.05
CA THR A 338 18.24 -13.64 8.44
C THR A 338 17.26 -14.26 9.43
N SER A 339 16.49 -15.25 8.98
CA SER A 339 15.37 -15.81 9.75
C SER A 339 14.83 -17.09 9.10
N TYR A 340 14.12 -17.91 9.88
CA TYR A 340 13.09 -18.77 9.34
C TYR A 340 11.79 -17.98 9.14
N ALA A 341 10.97 -18.41 8.19
CA ALA A 341 9.69 -17.79 7.87
C ALA A 341 8.65 -18.88 7.58
N PHE A 342 7.57 -18.92 8.35
CA PHE A 342 6.38 -19.71 8.04
C PHE A 342 5.31 -18.79 7.48
N GLY A 343 5.10 -18.87 6.17
CA GLY A 343 4.16 -18.04 5.43
C GLY A 343 2.91 -18.82 5.06
N VAL A 344 1.77 -18.17 5.24
CA VAL A 344 0.45 -18.64 4.84
C VAL A 344 -0.11 -17.67 3.81
N ASN A 345 -0.68 -18.20 2.73
CA ASN A 345 -1.29 -17.44 1.66
C ASN A 345 -2.80 -17.68 1.68
N HIS A 346 -3.57 -16.61 1.83
CA HIS A 346 -4.99 -16.65 1.48
C HIS A 346 -5.12 -16.70 -0.04
N ILE A 347 -5.90 -17.66 -0.52
CA ILE A 347 -6.28 -17.78 -1.92
C ILE A 347 -7.81 -17.77 -1.93
N PRO A 348 -8.45 -16.66 -2.32
CA PRO A 348 -9.90 -16.61 -2.44
C PRO A 348 -10.45 -17.74 -3.34
N ASP A 349 -11.69 -18.19 -3.11
CA ASP A 349 -12.32 -19.26 -3.90
C ASP A 349 -12.28 -19.00 -5.42
N HIS A 350 -12.42 -17.74 -5.84
CA HIS A 350 -12.36 -17.38 -7.28
C HIS A 350 -10.95 -17.47 -7.88
N CYS A 351 -9.94 -17.68 -7.03
CA CYS A 351 -8.53 -17.83 -7.37
C CYS A 351 -8.05 -19.28 -7.23
N GLU A 352 -8.93 -20.21 -6.84
CA GLU A 352 -8.64 -21.62 -6.67
C GLU A 352 -8.11 -22.22 -8.00
N GLY A 353 -7.00 -22.97 -7.93
CA GLY A 353 -6.37 -23.61 -9.10
C GLY A 353 -5.19 -22.83 -9.74
N GLN A 354 -4.75 -21.70 -9.18
CA GLN A 354 -3.58 -20.96 -9.66
C GLN A 354 -2.18 -21.58 -9.29
N ASN A 355 -2.12 -22.85 -8.85
CA ASN A 355 -0.89 -23.61 -8.52
C ASN A 355 0.06 -23.00 -7.46
N ALA A 356 -0.37 -21.99 -6.69
CA ALA A 356 0.45 -21.44 -5.61
C ALA A 356 0.43 -22.36 -4.36
N PRO A 357 1.55 -22.49 -3.63
CA PRO A 357 1.54 -23.13 -2.32
C PRO A 357 0.70 -22.30 -1.36
N GLU A 358 -0.28 -22.94 -0.72
CA GLU A 358 -1.13 -22.34 0.30
C GLU A 358 -0.31 -21.99 1.57
N TRP A 359 0.72 -22.78 1.87
CA TRP A 359 1.70 -22.46 2.91
C TRP A 359 3.13 -22.85 2.53
N SER A 360 4.09 -22.18 3.15
CA SER A 360 5.51 -22.49 2.98
C SER A 360 6.33 -22.23 4.24
N LEU A 361 7.35 -23.06 4.45
CA LEU A 361 8.45 -22.80 5.37
C LEU A 361 9.68 -22.45 4.54
N GLY A 362 10.29 -21.31 4.83
CA GLY A 362 11.51 -20.83 4.20
C GLY A 362 12.60 -20.45 5.19
N LYS A 363 13.81 -20.30 4.68
CA LYS A 363 14.98 -19.76 5.39
C LYS A 363 15.63 -18.66 4.54
N ALA A 364 16.01 -17.57 5.17
CA ALA A 364 16.77 -16.49 4.56
C ALA A 364 18.05 -16.20 5.35
N ARG A 365 19.10 -15.75 4.66
CA ARG A 365 20.37 -15.24 5.22
C ARG A 365 20.80 -13.98 4.47
N GLY A 366 20.87 -12.87 5.19
CA GLY A 366 21.27 -11.56 4.64
C GLY A 366 20.47 -11.15 3.41
N TRP A 367 19.21 -11.60 3.31
CA TRP A 367 18.41 -11.38 2.11
C TRP A 367 17.89 -9.95 2.04
N TYR A 368 17.97 -9.33 0.86
CA TYR A 368 17.39 -8.01 0.60
C TYR A 368 17.20 -7.79 -0.92
N ILE A 369 16.47 -6.75 -1.29
CA ILE A 369 16.27 -6.32 -2.68
C ILE A 369 16.95 -4.97 -2.87
N ALA A 370 18.06 -4.90 -3.60
CA ALA A 370 18.85 -3.67 -3.68
C ALA A 370 18.12 -2.48 -4.34
N GLN A 371 16.98 -2.70 -4.99
CA GLN A 371 16.26 -1.70 -5.77
C GLN A 371 14.99 -1.27 -5.06
N ALA A 372 14.78 0.05 -4.96
CA ALA A 372 13.75 0.62 -4.07
C ALA A 372 12.29 0.50 -4.52
N SER A 373 12.02 -0.23 -5.59
CA SER A 373 10.68 -0.42 -6.14
C SER A 373 10.54 -1.75 -6.87
N GLY A 374 9.56 -2.56 -6.47
CA GLY A 374 9.17 -3.79 -7.15
C GLY A 374 10.16 -4.95 -6.97
N TRP A 375 9.99 -5.99 -7.79
CA TRP A 375 10.91 -7.13 -7.84
C TRP A 375 12.23 -6.75 -8.53
N GLY A 376 13.12 -6.10 -7.78
CA GLY A 376 14.50 -5.86 -8.19
C GLY A 376 15.39 -7.11 -8.05
N PRO A 377 16.66 -7.02 -8.45
CA PRO A 377 17.61 -8.11 -8.26
C PRO A 377 17.79 -8.43 -6.77
N GLN A 378 17.39 -9.64 -6.38
CA GLN A 378 17.55 -10.15 -5.03
C GLN A 378 19.02 -10.37 -4.70
N GLN A 379 19.37 -10.12 -3.43
CA GLN A 379 20.70 -10.30 -2.86
C GLN A 379 20.59 -11.20 -1.62
N GLY A 380 21.69 -11.85 -1.25
CA GLY A 380 21.72 -12.82 -0.15
C GLY A 380 21.14 -14.19 -0.56
N VAL A 381 20.76 -14.99 0.42
CA VAL A 381 20.22 -16.35 0.20
C VAL A 381 18.81 -16.41 0.76
N ALA A 382 17.84 -16.83 -0.06
CA ALA A 382 16.51 -17.23 0.39
C ALA A 382 16.15 -18.55 -0.27
N LYS A 383 15.67 -19.50 0.54
CA LYS A 383 15.32 -20.84 0.10
C LYS A 383 14.02 -21.29 0.74
N THR A 384 13.13 -21.83 -0.09
CA THR A 384 11.97 -22.60 0.37
C THR A 384 12.44 -23.96 0.86
N LEU A 385 12.13 -24.30 2.11
CA LEU A 385 12.49 -25.56 2.75
C LEU A 385 11.43 -26.64 2.49
N VAL A 386 10.16 -26.25 2.62
CA VAL A 386 9.00 -27.11 2.35
C VAL A 386 7.79 -26.24 2.05
N THR A 387 6.87 -26.78 1.25
CA THR A 387 5.58 -26.18 0.94
C THR A 387 4.49 -27.24 1.10
N GLY A 388 3.26 -26.82 1.32
CA GLY A 388 2.12 -27.73 1.26
C GLY A 388 0.89 -27.12 0.61
N GLN A 389 -0.14 -27.96 0.56
CA GLN A 389 -1.45 -27.73 -0.04
C GLN A 389 -2.49 -28.21 0.97
N GLY A 390 -3.65 -27.56 1.00
CA GLY A 390 -4.69 -27.81 1.99
C GLY A 390 -4.60 -26.82 3.15
N ASN A 391 -5.76 -26.30 3.55
CA ASN A 391 -5.92 -25.15 4.42
C ASN A 391 -6.29 -25.57 5.87
N PRO A 392 -5.32 -25.67 6.81
CA PRO A 392 -5.60 -25.76 8.25
C PRO A 392 -5.91 -24.40 8.90
N TRP A 393 -5.71 -23.29 8.19
CA TRP A 393 -6.10 -21.95 8.63
C TRP A 393 -7.51 -21.59 8.15
N LYS A 394 -7.94 -20.40 8.53
CA LYS A 394 -9.22 -19.83 8.18
C LYS A 394 -8.97 -18.41 7.69
N ASP A 395 -9.44 -18.12 6.49
CA ASP A 395 -9.11 -16.87 5.82
C ASP A 395 -9.84 -15.65 6.40
N ASP A 396 -11.06 -15.86 6.92
CA ASP A 396 -11.90 -14.82 7.52
C ASP A 396 -12.12 -15.01 9.03
N ASP A 397 -11.23 -15.74 9.70
CA ASP A 397 -11.34 -16.05 11.13
C ASP A 397 -9.96 -16.12 11.80
N VAL A 398 -9.96 -16.16 13.12
CA VAL A 398 -8.75 -16.23 13.95
C VAL A 398 -8.02 -17.56 13.74
N ASN A 399 -6.71 -17.47 13.58
CA ASN A 399 -5.82 -18.61 13.46
C ASN A 399 -4.91 -18.71 14.68
N HIS A 400 -5.00 -19.84 15.38
CA HIS A 400 -4.12 -20.17 16.49
C HIS A 400 -2.87 -20.84 15.95
N VAL A 401 -1.74 -20.14 15.96
CA VAL A 401 -0.47 -20.64 15.43
C VAL A 401 0.44 -21.05 16.58
N ARG A 402 0.97 -22.27 16.51
CA ARG A 402 2.03 -22.75 17.40
C ARG A 402 3.25 -23.19 16.59
N ILE A 403 4.42 -22.69 16.97
CA ILE A 403 5.72 -23.04 16.39
C ILE A 403 6.66 -23.47 17.50
N ASP A 404 7.12 -24.72 17.46
CA ASP A 404 8.19 -25.24 18.32
C ASP A 404 9.49 -25.26 17.54
N VAL A 405 10.54 -24.63 18.07
CA VAL A 405 11.87 -24.67 17.49
C VAL A 405 12.90 -25.10 18.53
N VAL A 406 13.46 -26.29 18.35
CA VAL A 406 14.48 -26.88 19.24
C VAL A 406 15.65 -27.34 18.39
N ASP A 407 16.84 -26.79 18.65
CA ASP A 407 18.02 -26.95 17.79
C ASP A 407 17.69 -26.59 16.33
N ASN A 408 17.70 -27.59 15.45
CA ASN A 408 17.37 -27.50 14.04
C ASN A 408 16.02 -28.15 13.68
N ARG A 409 15.23 -28.54 14.68
CA ARG A 409 13.91 -29.15 14.53
C ARG A 409 12.84 -28.08 14.66
N ILE A 410 11.92 -28.07 13.71
CA ILE A 410 10.81 -27.13 13.62
C ILE A 410 9.52 -27.93 13.55
N SER A 411 8.58 -27.66 14.45
CA SER A 411 7.23 -28.21 14.40
C SER A 411 6.22 -27.08 14.38
N ILE A 412 5.23 -27.15 13.50
CA ILE A 412 4.20 -26.13 13.34
C ILE A 412 2.83 -26.80 13.37
N SER A 413 1.91 -26.18 14.12
CA SER A 413 0.50 -26.55 14.14
C SER A 413 -0.35 -25.29 14.05
N VAL A 414 -1.36 -25.31 13.18
CA VAL A 414 -2.36 -24.25 13.08
C VAL A 414 -3.71 -24.82 13.52
N ASN A 415 -4.44 -24.07 14.34
CA ASN A 415 -5.78 -24.44 14.84
C ASN A 415 -5.85 -25.82 15.53
N GLY A 416 -4.74 -26.26 16.13
CA GLY A 416 -4.62 -27.53 16.85
C GLY A 416 -4.37 -28.76 15.97
N ALA A 417 -4.36 -28.62 14.64
CA ALA A 417 -3.95 -29.67 13.72
C ALA A 417 -2.42 -29.62 13.52
N PRO A 418 -1.69 -30.76 13.61
CA PRO A 418 -0.28 -30.77 13.27
C PRO A 418 -0.10 -30.69 11.75
N ASP A 419 0.57 -29.63 11.28
CA ASP A 419 0.69 -29.34 9.85
C ASP A 419 2.11 -29.57 9.34
N LEU A 420 3.12 -29.45 10.19
CA LEU A 420 4.51 -29.62 9.79
C LEU A 420 5.43 -30.11 10.90
N ALA A 421 6.30 -31.05 10.56
CA ALA A 421 7.52 -31.36 11.30
C ALA A 421 8.70 -31.38 10.31
N TYR A 422 9.70 -30.55 10.55
CA TYR A 422 10.85 -30.34 9.66
C TYR A 422 12.16 -30.36 10.45
N ILE A 423 13.22 -30.87 9.83
CA ILE A 423 14.59 -30.81 10.37
C ILE A 423 15.44 -30.09 9.33
N ASP A 424 15.99 -28.93 9.69
CA ASP A 424 16.98 -28.25 8.86
C ASP A 424 18.34 -28.93 9.06
N GLU A 425 18.67 -29.90 8.21
CA GLU A 425 19.98 -30.56 8.24
C GLU A 425 21.13 -29.58 7.93
N GLY A 426 20.82 -28.44 7.30
CA GLY A 426 21.79 -27.44 6.88
C GLY A 426 22.83 -27.97 5.89
N SER A 427 23.82 -27.13 5.63
CA SER A 427 25.07 -27.51 4.95
C SER A 427 26.23 -26.71 5.55
N GLU A 428 27.46 -27.00 5.12
CA GLU A 428 28.65 -26.24 5.53
C GLU A 428 28.52 -24.74 5.23
N ASP A 429 27.94 -24.40 4.08
CA ASP A 429 27.76 -23.00 3.62
C ASP A 429 26.43 -22.37 4.07
N ASP A 430 25.47 -23.18 4.52
CA ASP A 430 24.15 -22.73 4.99
C ASP A 430 23.67 -23.55 6.20
N PRO A 431 24.29 -23.37 7.38
CA PRO A 431 23.91 -24.09 8.59
C PRO A 431 22.51 -23.69 9.09
N PRO A 432 21.93 -24.41 10.05
CA PRO A 432 20.67 -24.02 10.68
C PRO A 432 20.76 -22.69 11.44
N LEU A 433 19.63 -22.03 11.65
CA LEU A 433 19.56 -20.82 12.49
C LEU A 433 19.27 -21.22 13.94
N LEU A 434 20.26 -21.01 14.81
CA LEU A 434 20.24 -21.51 16.19
C LEU A 434 19.88 -20.45 17.24
N PHE A 435 19.55 -19.23 16.84
CA PHE A 435 19.09 -18.20 17.78
C PHE A 435 18.36 -17.08 17.05
N GLY A 436 17.70 -16.22 17.82
CA GLY A 436 17.06 -14.99 17.38
C GLY A 436 15.58 -14.97 17.72
N GLY A 437 15.02 -13.76 17.79
CA GLY A 437 13.64 -13.54 18.18
C GLY A 437 12.63 -13.87 17.09
N MET A 438 11.44 -13.27 17.21
CA MET A 438 10.30 -13.56 16.36
C MET A 438 9.64 -12.30 15.82
N GLY A 439 8.74 -12.47 14.86
CA GLY A 439 7.87 -11.41 14.38
C GLY A 439 6.70 -11.92 13.57
N VAL A 440 5.75 -11.03 13.31
CA VAL A 440 4.62 -11.29 12.42
C VAL A 440 4.62 -10.23 11.34
N VAL A 441 4.41 -10.66 10.10
CA VAL A 441 4.32 -9.78 8.93
C VAL A 441 3.00 -10.07 8.22
N TRP A 442 2.23 -9.02 7.93
CA TRP A 442 1.06 -9.11 7.07
C TRP A 442 1.49 -8.80 5.64
N GLU A 443 1.62 -9.84 4.84
CA GLU A 443 2.19 -9.77 3.48
C GLU A 443 1.22 -9.12 2.48
N TRP A 444 1.72 -8.60 1.36
CA TRP A 444 0.90 -8.05 0.26
C TRP A 444 0.01 -6.87 0.63
N ASP A 445 0.53 -6.00 1.51
CA ASP A 445 -0.21 -4.90 2.13
C ASP A 445 -1.56 -5.36 2.70
N ASN A 446 -1.57 -6.56 3.27
CA ASN A 446 -2.73 -7.06 3.99
C ASN A 446 -2.89 -6.34 5.33
N THR A 447 -4.12 -6.30 5.79
CA THR A 447 -4.47 -5.84 7.13
C THR A 447 -4.86 -7.03 8.00
N GLY A 448 -4.76 -6.85 9.30
CA GLY A 448 -5.08 -7.89 10.25
C GLY A 448 -4.71 -7.46 11.65
N TRP A 449 -4.63 -8.43 12.54
CA TRP A 449 -4.25 -8.20 13.92
C TRP A 449 -3.60 -9.45 14.51
N VAL A 450 -2.90 -9.26 15.63
CA VAL A 450 -2.30 -10.33 16.42
C VAL A 450 -2.67 -10.15 17.89
N ASP A 451 -2.85 -11.26 18.59
CA ASP A 451 -3.19 -11.32 20.00
C ASP A 451 -2.56 -12.57 20.67
N ASN A 452 -2.60 -12.63 22.00
CA ASN A 452 -2.23 -13.77 22.83
C ASN A 452 -0.84 -14.33 22.51
N VAL A 453 0.13 -13.44 22.32
CA VAL A 453 1.51 -13.84 21.99
C VAL A 453 2.19 -14.36 23.24
N VAL A 454 2.51 -15.64 23.25
CA VAL A 454 3.25 -16.30 24.33
C VAL A 454 4.47 -16.99 23.75
N VAL A 455 5.65 -16.64 24.24
CA VAL A 455 6.89 -17.32 23.91
C VAL A 455 7.44 -18.01 25.15
N THR A 456 7.55 -19.33 25.08
CA THR A 456 8.00 -20.18 26.19
C THR A 456 9.32 -20.83 25.84
N ARG A 457 10.32 -20.80 26.74
CA ARG A 457 11.59 -21.49 26.52
C ARG A 457 11.41 -23.00 26.53
N LEU A 458 11.79 -23.68 25.45
CA LEU A 458 11.91 -25.13 25.41
C LEU A 458 13.30 -25.51 25.90
N GLN A 459 13.42 -26.54 26.75
CA GLN A 459 14.70 -27.03 27.27
C GLN A 459 15.18 -28.26 26.52
#